data_AF-G3N526-F1
#
_entry.id   AF-G3N526-F1
#
_cell.length_a   1.000
_cell.length_b   1.000
_cell.length_c   1.000
_cell.angle_alpha   90.00
_cell.angle_beta   90.00
_cell.angle_gamma   90.00
#
_symmetry.space_group_name_H-M   'P 1'
#
loop_
_entity.id
_entity.type
_entity.pdbx_description
1 polymer ?
#
loop_
_entity_poly.entity_id
_entity_poly.type
_entity_poly.pdbx_seq_one_letter_code
_entity_poly.pdbx_strand_id
1 'polypeptide(L)'
;MPSGMEKEEELEHHLQRAMSAQQVFREKKENMVIPVPETESNTTYYDRLYKGEVKVPKQLIHIQPLGLDLEHADYDMDSEDETLLNRLNRKMEIKPLQFETMVDRLEKSPTPELVSLSGAKLLLNEDDYLLKSVYDYWLRKRKNFRGPSLIPHIKQEKRDGSTNSDAYVAFRRRTEKMQTRKNRKNDEASYEKMLRLRREFSRTVTTLEMIKRREKSKRELLHLTLEVVEKRYQMEDFSGETLREVSLPLVEKTVYSTPITLNNGHRGKIKSHRVLLHRTQKKLSLTSIPLA
;
A
#
# COMPACT_ATOMS: atom_id res chain seq x y z
N MET A 1 14.23 21.22 -46.99
CA MET A 1 14.85 20.48 -45.88
C MET A 1 13.76 19.62 -45.26
N PRO A 2 13.86 18.28 -45.26
CA PRO A 2 12.88 17.44 -44.58
C PRO A 2 12.97 17.72 -43.07
N SER A 3 11.86 18.05 -42.41
CA SER A 3 11.87 18.55 -41.02
C SER A 3 12.20 17.46 -39.98
N GLY A 4 12.25 16.19 -40.39
CA GLY A 4 12.39 15.05 -39.47
C GLY A 4 11.15 14.80 -38.60
N MET A 5 10.08 15.59 -38.77
CA MET A 5 8.82 15.45 -38.04
C MET A 5 7.82 14.59 -38.80
N GLU A 6 6.87 14.01 -38.07
CA GLU A 6 5.77 13.26 -38.68
C GLU A 6 4.85 14.21 -39.45
N LYS A 7 4.32 13.74 -40.58
CA LYS A 7 3.53 14.55 -41.53
C LYS A 7 2.29 15.21 -40.90
N GLU A 8 1.77 14.64 -39.81
CA GLU A 8 0.63 15.18 -39.08
C GLU A 8 1.02 16.36 -38.17
N GLU A 9 2.25 16.36 -37.63
CA GLU A 9 2.79 17.51 -36.88
C GLU A 9 3.22 18.65 -37.83
N GLU A 10 3.73 18.34 -39.02
CA GLU A 10 4.06 19.36 -40.04
C GLU A 10 2.82 20.17 -40.50
N LEU A 11 1.62 19.59 -40.35
CA LEU A 11 0.35 20.24 -40.66
C LEU A 11 -0.26 20.99 -39.48
N GLU A 12 0.37 20.97 -38.30
CA GLU A 12 -0.13 21.68 -37.13
C GLU A 12 -0.06 23.19 -37.35
N HIS A 13 -1.22 23.84 -37.35
CA HIS A 13 -1.36 25.27 -37.62
C HIS A 13 -0.51 26.16 -36.69
N HIS A 14 -0.37 25.78 -35.41
CA HIS A 14 0.44 26.52 -34.45
C HIS A 14 1.93 26.45 -34.76
N LEU A 15 2.43 25.28 -35.18
CA LEU A 15 3.81 25.09 -35.61
C LEU A 15 4.11 25.90 -36.87
N GLN A 16 3.22 25.84 -37.87
CA GLN A 16 3.36 26.62 -39.10
C GLN A 16 3.38 28.13 -38.83
N ARG A 17 2.51 28.60 -37.93
CA ARG A 17 2.47 30.02 -37.53
C ARG A 17 3.75 30.44 -36.80
N ALA A 18 4.31 29.58 -35.94
CA ALA A 18 5.56 29.84 -35.24
C ALA A 18 6.76 29.89 -36.21
N MET A 19 6.86 28.94 -37.16
CA MET A 19 7.90 28.92 -38.19
C MET A 19 7.81 30.14 -39.12
N SER A 20 6.59 30.50 -39.53
CA SER A 20 6.34 31.68 -40.38
C SER A 20 6.72 32.96 -39.66
N ALA A 21 6.35 33.10 -38.38
CA ALA A 21 6.76 34.23 -37.56
C ALA A 21 8.30 34.32 -37.45
N GLN A 22 8.99 33.19 -37.21
CA GLN A 22 10.45 33.17 -37.16
C GLN A 22 11.13 33.57 -38.49
N GLN A 23 10.54 33.24 -39.64
CA GLN A 23 11.05 33.68 -40.95
C GLN A 23 10.87 35.18 -41.17
N VAL A 24 9.75 35.76 -40.73
CA VAL A 24 9.42 37.19 -40.91
C VAL A 24 10.20 38.09 -39.93
N PHE A 25 10.47 37.65 -38.71
CA PHE A 25 11.10 38.47 -37.66
C PHE A 25 12.65 38.41 -37.61
N ARG A 26 13.32 37.95 -38.68
CA ARG A 26 14.80 37.83 -38.74
C ARG A 26 15.58 39.15 -38.52
N GLU A 27 14.94 40.31 -38.60
CA GLU A 27 15.64 41.61 -38.59
C GLU A 27 15.88 42.24 -37.21
N LYS A 28 15.23 41.77 -36.12
CA LYS A 28 15.41 42.35 -34.77
C LYS A 28 15.76 41.30 -33.72
N LYS A 29 17.03 40.88 -33.71
CA LYS A 29 17.62 39.97 -32.70
C LYS A 29 17.41 40.44 -31.25
N GLU A 30 17.32 41.75 -31.00
CA GLU A 30 17.17 42.32 -29.66
C GLU A 30 15.80 42.06 -29.01
N ASN A 31 14.76 41.77 -29.80
CA ASN A 31 13.40 41.55 -29.29
C ASN A 31 13.07 40.07 -29.01
N MET A 32 14.06 39.18 -29.11
CA MET A 32 13.88 37.73 -28.99
C MET A 32 14.39 37.21 -27.64
N VAL A 33 14.01 37.88 -26.55
CA VAL A 33 14.31 37.44 -25.18
C VAL A 33 13.30 36.37 -24.78
N ILE A 34 13.79 35.22 -24.33
CA ILE A 34 12.95 34.15 -23.79
C ILE A 34 12.45 34.62 -22.41
N PRO A 35 11.14 34.77 -22.20
CA PRO A 35 10.62 35.19 -20.91
C PRO A 35 10.92 34.11 -19.86
N VAL A 36 11.54 34.53 -18.75
CA VAL A 36 11.76 33.67 -17.59
C VAL A 36 10.61 33.94 -16.62
N PRO A 37 9.78 32.93 -16.28
CA PRO A 37 8.71 33.12 -15.32
C PRO A 37 9.29 33.43 -13.93
N GLU A 38 8.70 34.42 -13.26
CA GLU A 38 9.04 34.73 -11.87
C GLU A 38 8.57 33.60 -10.96
N THR A 39 9.39 33.23 -9.97
CA THR A 39 9.07 32.20 -8.98
C THR A 39 8.87 32.83 -7.60
N GLU A 40 7.69 32.61 -7.03
CA GLU A 40 7.42 32.95 -5.63
C GLU A 40 7.95 31.84 -4.72
N SER A 41 8.68 32.22 -3.67
CA SER A 41 9.38 31.29 -2.78
C SER A 41 8.83 31.28 -1.34
N ASN A 42 7.87 32.16 -1.02
CA ASN A 42 7.46 32.37 0.37
C ASN A 42 6.25 31.53 0.76
N THR A 43 6.51 30.27 1.06
CA THR A 43 5.48 29.29 1.41
C THR A 43 5.51 29.00 2.91
N THR A 44 4.87 29.84 3.72
CA THR A 44 4.85 29.74 5.20
C THR A 44 4.29 28.42 5.74
N TYR A 45 3.58 27.66 4.90
CA TYR A 45 3.03 26.35 5.24
C TYR A 45 3.96 25.17 4.92
N TYR A 46 5.08 25.39 4.23
CA TYR A 46 5.96 24.31 3.74
C TYR A 46 6.45 23.41 4.88
N ASP A 47 7.01 24.02 5.93
CA ASP A 47 7.56 23.29 7.09
C ASP A 47 6.48 22.52 7.88
N ARG A 48 5.21 22.93 7.76
CA ARG A 48 4.09 22.22 8.39
C ARG A 48 3.71 20.95 7.62
N LEU A 49 3.82 20.98 6.29
CA LEU A 49 3.45 19.85 5.42
C LEU A 49 4.60 18.84 5.25
N TYR A 50 5.84 19.31 5.13
CA TYR A 50 6.99 18.46 4.80
C TYR A 50 7.97 18.36 5.97
N LYS A 51 7.78 17.32 6.80
CA LYS A 51 8.71 16.99 7.89
C LYS A 51 9.92 16.25 7.29
N GLY A 52 11.04 16.93 7.13
CA GLY A 52 12.25 16.45 6.40
C GLY A 52 13.05 15.31 7.04
N GLU A 53 12.41 14.30 7.63
CA GLU A 53 13.05 13.21 8.37
C GLU A 53 13.58 12.07 7.48
N VAL A 54 14.34 12.38 6.43
CA VAL A 54 14.87 11.36 5.51
C VAL A 54 16.29 10.95 5.91
N LYS A 55 16.49 9.69 6.29
CA LYS A 55 17.82 9.11 6.53
C LYS A 55 18.42 8.58 5.23
N VAL A 56 19.43 9.27 4.71
CA VAL A 56 20.10 8.90 3.46
C VAL A 56 20.89 7.60 3.63
N PRO A 57 20.62 6.55 2.82
CA PRO A 57 21.36 5.30 2.88
C PRO A 57 22.80 5.46 2.39
N LYS A 58 23.71 4.60 2.85
CA LYS A 58 25.11 4.58 2.39
C LYS A 58 25.27 4.10 0.94
N GLN A 59 24.28 3.39 0.42
CA GLN A 59 24.24 2.85 -0.94
C GLN A 59 23.21 3.61 -1.77
N LEU A 60 23.33 3.53 -3.10
CA LEU A 60 22.36 4.12 -4.01
C LEU A 60 20.96 3.55 -3.78
N ILE A 61 19.95 4.41 -3.89
CA ILE A 61 18.54 4.02 -3.75
C ILE A 61 18.16 3.20 -4.97
N HIS A 62 17.87 1.92 -4.75
CA HIS A 62 17.31 1.06 -5.79
C HIS A 62 15.79 1.23 -5.79
N ILE A 63 15.28 2.10 -6.67
CA ILE A 63 13.84 2.31 -6.85
C ILE A 63 13.28 1.12 -7.63
N GLN A 64 12.55 0.25 -6.93
CA GLN A 64 11.68 -0.70 -7.61
C GLN A 64 10.47 0.10 -8.16
N PRO A 65 10.08 -0.07 -9.44
CA PRO A 65 8.89 0.59 -9.96
C PRO A 65 7.72 0.26 -9.04
N LEU A 66 7.13 1.31 -8.49
CA LEU A 66 6.09 1.28 -7.49
C LEU A 66 5.02 0.26 -7.89
N GLY A 67 4.86 -0.80 -7.09
CA GLY A 67 3.53 -1.37 -6.96
C GLY A 67 2.65 -0.22 -6.49
N LEU A 68 1.64 0.12 -7.28
CA LEU A 68 0.62 1.08 -6.87
C LEU A 68 0.18 0.70 -5.46
N ASP A 69 0.48 1.57 -4.50
CA ASP A 69 0.27 1.27 -3.09
C ASP A 69 -1.23 1.36 -2.83
N LEU A 70 -1.94 0.26 -3.13
CA LEU A 70 -3.38 0.08 -2.98
C LEU A 70 -3.85 0.29 -1.52
N GLU A 71 -2.93 0.48 -0.57
CA GLU A 71 -3.24 0.79 0.83
C GLU A 71 -3.61 2.26 1.07
N HIS A 72 -3.31 3.18 0.16
CA HIS A 72 -3.72 4.58 0.30
C HIS A 72 -5.08 4.81 -0.36
N ALA A 73 -5.99 5.49 0.35
CA ALA A 73 -7.24 5.96 -0.23
C ALA A 73 -6.92 7.01 -1.32
N ASP A 74 -7.60 6.96 -2.46
CA ASP A 74 -7.43 7.99 -3.51
C ASP A 74 -8.24 9.26 -3.18
N TYR A 75 -9.16 9.17 -2.21
CA TYR A 75 -9.96 10.29 -1.74
C TYR A 75 -9.22 11.05 -0.64
N ASP A 76 -8.95 12.33 -0.88
CA ASP A 76 -8.44 13.28 0.11
C ASP A 76 -9.60 14.09 0.71
N MET A 77 -9.61 14.24 2.04
CA MET A 77 -10.60 15.07 2.72
C MET A 77 -10.47 16.56 2.35
N ASP A 78 -11.61 17.22 2.18
CA ASP A 78 -11.67 18.68 2.10
C ASP A 78 -12.15 19.34 3.41
N SER A 79 -12.23 20.67 3.41
CA SER A 79 -12.67 21.43 4.58
C SER A 79 -14.12 21.12 5.01
N GLU A 80 -15.00 20.69 4.09
CA GLU A 80 -16.36 20.26 4.46
C GLU A 80 -16.30 18.93 5.22
N ASP A 81 -15.48 17.99 4.74
CA ASP A 81 -15.26 16.69 5.37
C ASP A 81 -14.69 16.82 6.79
N GLU A 82 -13.74 17.75 6.98
CA GLU A 82 -13.17 18.03 8.31
C GLU A 82 -14.24 18.47 9.31
N THR A 83 -15.21 19.29 8.90
CA THR A 83 -16.31 19.70 9.79
C THR A 83 -17.19 18.52 10.21
N LEU A 84 -17.45 17.58 9.29
CA LEU A 84 -18.19 16.37 9.60
C LEU A 84 -17.40 15.48 10.55
N LEU A 85 -16.13 15.23 10.26
CA LEU A 85 -15.27 14.37 11.06
C LEU A 85 -15.18 14.90 12.51
N ASN A 86 -14.98 16.21 12.67
CA ASN A 86 -14.98 16.86 13.98
C ASN A 86 -16.30 16.70 14.74
N ARG A 87 -17.43 16.70 14.03
CA ARG A 87 -18.75 16.46 14.64
C ARG A 87 -18.92 15.01 15.08
N LEU A 88 -18.46 14.04 14.28
CA LEU A 88 -18.52 12.62 14.61
C LEU A 88 -17.59 12.28 15.78
N ASN A 89 -16.41 12.91 15.83
CA ASN A 89 -15.42 12.78 16.90
C ASN A 89 -15.90 13.21 18.29
N ARG A 90 -17.04 13.90 18.38
CA ARG A 90 -17.71 14.17 19.68
C ARG A 90 -18.37 12.94 20.29
N LYS A 91 -18.65 11.90 19.49
CA LYS A 91 -19.34 10.67 19.93
C LYS A 91 -18.50 9.42 19.74
N MET A 92 -17.62 9.38 18.75
CA MET A 92 -16.81 8.21 18.41
C MET A 92 -15.44 8.65 17.91
N GLU A 93 -14.37 7.98 18.30
CA GLU A 93 -13.03 8.32 17.82
C GLU A 93 -12.77 7.75 16.42
N ILE A 94 -12.76 8.62 15.40
CA ILE A 94 -12.55 8.28 13.99
C ILE A 94 -11.31 9.01 13.49
N LYS A 95 -10.41 8.26 12.86
CA LYS A 95 -9.19 8.82 12.25
C LYS A 95 -9.49 9.35 10.84
N PRO A 96 -8.80 10.42 10.38
CA PRO A 96 -8.98 10.96 9.03
C PRO A 96 -8.87 9.88 7.92
N LEU A 97 -7.81 9.07 7.97
CA LEU A 97 -7.60 7.99 7.00
C LEU A 97 -8.73 6.94 6.96
N GLN A 98 -9.38 6.69 8.10
CA GLN A 98 -10.53 5.78 8.15
C GLN A 98 -11.70 6.40 7.38
N PHE A 99 -11.98 7.68 7.59
CA PHE A 99 -13.01 8.41 6.86
C PHE A 99 -12.72 8.45 5.35
N GLU A 100 -11.49 8.78 4.96
CA GLU A 100 -11.03 8.78 3.57
C GLU A 100 -11.25 7.43 2.90
N THR A 101 -10.83 6.35 3.58
CA THR A 101 -11.02 4.98 3.09
C THR A 101 -12.50 4.64 2.91
N MET A 102 -13.37 5.11 3.82
CA MET A 102 -14.81 4.87 3.69
C MET A 102 -15.39 5.58 2.47
N VAL A 103 -15.07 6.85 2.26
CA VAL A 103 -15.56 7.62 1.11
C VAL A 103 -15.01 7.06 -0.20
N ASP A 104 -13.71 6.72 -0.24
CA ASP A 104 -13.04 6.10 -1.38
C ASP A 104 -13.74 4.81 -1.84
N ARG A 105 -14.10 3.93 -0.89
CA ARG A 105 -14.83 2.69 -1.19
C ARG A 105 -16.23 2.94 -1.74
N LEU A 106 -16.91 4.01 -1.29
CA LEU A 106 -18.22 4.39 -1.82
C LEU A 106 -18.10 4.93 -3.25
N GLU A 107 -17.10 5.77 -3.53
CA GLU A 107 -16.84 6.33 -4.87
C GLU A 107 -16.39 5.28 -5.89
N LYS A 108 -15.54 4.33 -5.47
CA LYS A 108 -15.02 3.25 -6.33
C LYS A 108 -16.02 2.10 -6.54
N SER A 109 -17.21 2.20 -5.98
CA SER A 109 -18.22 1.16 -6.16
C SER A 109 -18.56 0.99 -7.65
N PRO A 110 -18.63 -0.25 -8.17
CA PRO A 110 -18.74 -0.52 -9.60
C PRO A 110 -20.13 -0.23 -10.18
N THR A 111 -21.10 0.15 -9.35
CA THR A 111 -22.45 0.47 -9.78
C THR A 111 -22.55 1.94 -10.19
N PRO A 112 -22.92 2.26 -11.44
CA PRO A 112 -23.15 3.64 -11.88
C PRO A 112 -24.37 4.29 -11.20
N GLU A 113 -25.20 3.47 -10.53
CA GLU A 113 -26.31 3.92 -9.70
C GLU A 113 -25.81 4.20 -8.28
N LEU A 114 -26.35 5.25 -7.67
CA LEU A 114 -26.00 5.71 -6.33
C LEU A 114 -26.09 4.53 -5.35
N VAL A 115 -24.96 4.14 -4.74
CA VAL A 115 -24.85 3.02 -3.79
C VAL A 115 -26.04 3.07 -2.83
N SER A 116 -26.77 1.96 -2.65
CA SER A 116 -27.84 1.88 -1.67
C SER A 116 -27.27 1.72 -0.26
N LEU A 117 -28.06 2.03 0.79
CA LEU A 117 -27.61 1.86 2.17
C LEU A 117 -27.18 0.40 2.48
N SER A 118 -27.86 -0.58 1.89
CA SER A 118 -27.48 -2.00 2.01
C SER A 118 -26.16 -2.30 1.29
N GLY A 119 -25.92 -1.72 0.12
CA GLY A 119 -24.64 -1.80 -0.58
C GLY A 119 -23.51 -1.17 0.22
N ALA A 120 -23.73 -0.01 0.82
CA ALA A 120 -22.76 0.67 1.67
C ALA A 120 -22.38 -0.17 2.90
N LYS A 121 -23.36 -0.83 3.53
CA LYS A 121 -23.11 -1.73 4.68
C LYS A 121 -22.14 -2.86 4.32
N LEU A 122 -22.28 -3.44 3.12
CA LEU A 122 -21.40 -4.49 2.63
C LEU A 122 -19.99 -3.99 2.31
N LEU A 123 -19.86 -2.75 1.82
CA LEU A 123 -18.58 -2.16 1.43
C LEU A 123 -17.73 -1.67 2.62
N LEU A 124 -18.39 -1.12 3.64
CA LEU A 124 -17.70 -0.43 4.73
C LEU A 124 -17.43 -1.34 5.92
N ASN A 125 -18.37 -2.25 6.26
CA ASN A 125 -18.25 -3.15 7.41
C ASN A 125 -17.88 -2.40 8.72
N GLU A 126 -18.53 -1.27 8.95
CA GLU A 126 -18.37 -0.39 10.12
C GLU A 126 -19.63 -0.41 10.99
N ASP A 127 -19.57 0.23 12.17
CA ASP A 127 -20.72 0.44 13.05
C ASP A 127 -21.90 1.11 12.34
N ASP A 128 -23.13 0.71 12.65
CA ASP A 128 -24.35 1.18 11.96
C ASP A 128 -24.56 2.70 12.07
N TYR A 129 -24.17 3.33 13.18
CA TYR A 129 -24.25 4.78 13.35
C TYR A 129 -23.20 5.50 12.50
N LEU A 130 -21.96 5.01 12.49
CA LEU A 130 -20.87 5.55 11.67
C LEU A 130 -21.21 5.43 10.18
N LEU A 131 -21.55 4.22 9.77
CA LEU A 131 -21.96 3.87 8.41
C LEU A 131 -23.03 4.82 7.90
N LYS A 132 -24.15 4.94 8.64
CA LYS A 132 -25.28 5.77 8.23
C LYS A 132 -24.89 7.25 8.15
N SER A 133 -24.09 7.73 9.10
CA SER A 133 -23.66 9.14 9.13
C SER A 133 -22.78 9.52 7.94
N VAL A 134 -21.81 8.67 7.61
CA VAL A 134 -20.90 8.87 6.46
C VAL A 134 -21.64 8.69 5.15
N TYR A 135 -22.47 7.65 5.03
CA TYR A 135 -23.28 7.40 3.84
C TYR A 135 -24.24 8.55 3.54
N ASP A 136 -25.02 9.00 4.53
CA ASP A 136 -25.97 10.10 4.34
C ASP A 136 -25.26 11.41 3.93
N TYR A 137 -24.05 11.63 4.43
CA TYR A 137 -23.23 12.77 4.03
C TYR A 137 -22.69 12.63 2.61
N TRP A 138 -22.02 11.52 2.31
CA TRP A 138 -21.48 11.22 0.99
C TRP A 138 -22.58 11.33 -0.09
N LEU A 139 -23.77 10.80 0.20
CA LEU A 139 -24.92 10.87 -0.69
C LEU A 139 -25.34 12.32 -1.00
N ARG A 140 -25.36 13.19 0.01
CA ARG A 140 -25.66 14.62 -0.16
C ARG A 140 -24.56 15.32 -0.96
N LYS A 141 -23.29 15.06 -0.62
CA LYS A 141 -22.13 15.63 -1.30
C LYS A 141 -22.12 15.23 -2.78
N ARG A 142 -22.33 13.95 -3.08
CA ARG A 142 -22.42 13.43 -4.46
C ARG A 142 -23.56 14.06 -5.26
N LYS A 143 -24.74 14.26 -4.64
CA LYS A 143 -25.90 14.93 -5.29
C LYS A 143 -25.65 16.41 -5.59
N ASN A 144 -24.93 17.11 -4.72
CA ASN A 144 -24.59 18.52 -4.91
C ASN A 144 -23.41 18.72 -5.86
N PHE A 145 -22.58 17.69 -6.07
CA PHE A 145 -21.44 17.73 -6.94
C PHE A 145 -21.83 17.56 -8.42
N ARG A 146 -21.42 18.52 -9.27
CA ARG A 146 -21.79 18.53 -10.70
C ARG A 146 -20.96 17.59 -11.57
N GLY A 147 -19.87 17.03 -11.03
CA GLY A 147 -18.97 16.15 -11.77
C GLY A 147 -19.25 14.65 -11.65
N PRO A 148 -18.54 13.82 -12.43
CA PRO A 148 -18.76 12.38 -12.51
C PRO A 148 -18.21 11.58 -11.33
N SER A 149 -17.34 12.15 -10.48
CA SER A 149 -16.87 11.58 -9.22
C SER A 149 -16.42 12.70 -8.30
N LEU A 150 -16.44 12.47 -6.99
CA LEU A 150 -15.80 13.38 -6.02
C LEU A 150 -14.27 13.35 -6.13
N ILE A 151 -13.70 12.26 -6.64
CA ILE A 151 -12.26 12.12 -6.89
C ILE A 151 -11.94 12.76 -8.25
N PRO A 152 -11.02 13.75 -8.30
CA PRO A 152 -10.62 14.35 -9.56
C PRO A 152 -9.97 13.32 -10.49
N HIS A 153 -10.42 13.27 -11.75
CA HIS A 153 -9.85 12.39 -12.76
C HIS A 153 -9.38 13.18 -13.98
N ILE A 154 -8.28 12.73 -14.56
CA ILE A 154 -7.82 13.23 -15.85
C ILE A 154 -8.84 12.84 -16.92
N LYS A 155 -9.23 13.80 -17.75
CA LYS A 155 -10.18 13.57 -18.83
C LYS A 155 -9.53 12.71 -19.92
N GLN A 156 -10.09 11.53 -20.14
CA GLN A 156 -9.64 10.60 -21.17
C GLN A 156 -10.43 10.79 -22.47
N GLU A 157 -9.82 10.37 -23.57
CA GLU A 157 -10.48 10.32 -24.88
C GLU A 157 -11.67 9.37 -24.88
N LYS A 158 -12.77 9.80 -25.51
CA LYS A 158 -13.93 8.95 -25.74
C LYS A 158 -13.59 7.85 -26.74
N ARG A 159 -14.08 6.63 -26.48
CA ARG A 159 -13.88 5.47 -27.37
C ARG A 159 -14.77 5.48 -28.62
N ASP A 160 -15.49 6.57 -28.86
CA ASP A 160 -16.44 6.72 -29.96
C ASP A 160 -15.79 7.15 -31.28
N GLY A 161 -14.47 7.38 -31.30
CA GLY A 161 -13.73 7.75 -32.51
C GLY A 161 -13.99 9.19 -32.97
N SER A 162 -14.63 10.02 -32.12
CA SER A 162 -14.83 11.43 -32.39
C SER A 162 -13.51 12.21 -32.30
N THR A 163 -13.37 13.26 -33.11
CA THR A 163 -12.22 14.16 -33.04
C THR A 163 -12.22 14.90 -31.70
N ASN A 164 -11.30 14.55 -30.81
CA ASN A 164 -11.13 15.28 -29.55
C ASN A 164 -10.37 16.58 -29.82
N SER A 165 -11.08 17.70 -29.93
CA SER A 165 -10.50 19.06 -29.94
C SER A 165 -10.40 19.69 -28.56
N ASP A 166 -10.86 18.98 -27.52
CA ASP A 166 -10.85 19.47 -26.14
C ASP A 166 -9.42 19.47 -25.57
N ALA A 167 -8.97 20.65 -25.14
CA ALA A 167 -7.63 20.88 -24.58
C ALA A 167 -7.38 20.14 -23.25
N TYR A 168 -8.44 19.74 -22.52
CA TYR A 168 -8.31 19.01 -21.27
C TYR A 168 -8.14 17.49 -21.45
N VAL A 169 -8.23 16.97 -22.69
CA VAL A 169 -8.03 15.54 -22.96
C VAL A 169 -6.54 15.21 -23.07
N ALA A 170 -6.05 14.45 -22.09
CA ALA A 170 -4.64 14.05 -21.99
C ALA A 170 -4.45 12.52 -22.11
N PHE A 171 -3.20 12.09 -22.31
CA PHE A 171 -2.78 10.67 -22.37
C PHE A 171 -3.57 9.82 -23.39
N ARG A 172 -3.75 10.35 -24.60
CA ARG A 172 -4.43 9.64 -25.69
C ARG A 172 -3.74 8.32 -26.01
N ARG A 173 -4.55 7.29 -26.24
CA ARG A 173 -4.04 5.97 -26.61
C ARG A 173 -3.77 5.95 -28.11
N ARG A 174 -2.53 6.15 -28.50
CA ARG A 174 -2.09 5.79 -29.85
C ARG A 174 -1.73 4.32 -29.82
N THR A 175 -2.53 3.48 -30.47
CA THR A 175 -2.12 2.10 -30.71
C THR A 175 -0.97 2.17 -31.72
N GLU A 176 0.27 2.15 -31.22
CA GLU A 176 1.38 1.69 -32.03
C GLU A 176 0.95 0.32 -32.56
N LYS A 177 0.76 0.20 -33.88
CA LYS A 177 0.36 -1.07 -34.47
C LYS A 177 1.48 -2.05 -34.12
N MET A 178 1.23 -2.92 -33.14
CA MET A 178 2.18 -3.97 -32.77
C MET A 178 2.47 -4.75 -34.04
N GLN A 179 3.66 -4.57 -34.61
CA GLN A 179 4.14 -5.41 -35.70
C GLN A 179 4.35 -6.80 -35.08
N THR A 180 3.38 -7.69 -35.26
CA THR A 180 3.51 -9.06 -34.81
C THR A 180 4.65 -9.71 -35.61
N ARG A 181 5.73 -10.08 -34.93
CA ARG A 181 6.80 -10.87 -35.55
C ARG A 181 6.20 -12.16 -36.10
N LYS A 182 6.62 -12.57 -37.30
CA LYS A 182 6.29 -13.87 -37.90
C LYS A 182 6.48 -15.00 -36.88
N ASN A 183 5.56 -15.96 -36.95
CA ASN A 183 5.41 -17.08 -36.04
C ASN A 183 6.71 -17.91 -35.92
N ARG A 184 7.51 -17.67 -34.86
CA ARG A 184 8.67 -18.49 -34.50
C ARG A 184 8.26 -19.34 -33.31
N LYS A 185 7.91 -20.61 -33.55
CA LYS A 185 7.54 -21.60 -32.50
C LYS A 185 8.68 -21.67 -31.47
N ASN A 186 8.44 -21.16 -30.27
CA ASN A 186 9.42 -21.17 -29.16
C ASN A 186 8.68 -21.45 -27.85
N ASP A 187 8.07 -22.63 -27.78
CA ASP A 187 7.03 -22.88 -26.78
C ASP A 187 7.59 -23.69 -25.60
N GLU A 188 8.35 -24.76 -25.86
CA GLU A 188 8.85 -25.65 -24.80
C GLU A 188 9.99 -25.04 -23.96
N ALA A 189 11.04 -24.51 -24.61
CA ALA A 189 12.17 -23.92 -23.89
C ALA A 189 11.79 -22.65 -23.10
N SER A 190 10.84 -21.86 -23.61
CA SER A 190 10.28 -20.71 -22.88
C SER A 190 9.45 -21.16 -21.69
N TYR A 191 8.65 -22.23 -21.85
CA TYR A 191 7.85 -22.81 -20.78
C TYR A 191 8.71 -23.40 -19.65
N GLU A 192 9.79 -24.12 -19.98
CA GLU A 192 10.75 -24.60 -18.97
C GLU A 192 11.38 -23.45 -18.18
N LYS A 193 11.77 -22.37 -18.85
CA LYS A 193 12.32 -21.17 -18.19
C LYS A 193 11.30 -20.56 -17.24
N MET A 194 10.02 -20.51 -17.61
CA MET A 194 8.95 -20.03 -16.75
C MET A 194 8.75 -20.93 -15.52
N LEU A 195 8.82 -22.26 -15.68
CA LEU A 195 8.75 -23.20 -14.55
C LEU A 195 9.92 -23.03 -13.58
N ARG A 196 11.15 -22.84 -14.10
CA ARG A 196 12.33 -22.55 -13.27
C ARG A 196 12.15 -21.23 -12.54
N LEU A 197 11.74 -20.18 -13.24
CA LEU A 197 11.48 -18.86 -12.66
C LEU A 197 10.44 -18.91 -11.52
N ARG A 198 9.34 -19.66 -11.71
CA ARG A 198 8.33 -19.86 -10.67
C ARG A 198 8.93 -20.52 -9.42
N ARG A 199 9.76 -21.56 -9.59
CA ARG A 199 10.43 -22.25 -8.48
C ARG A 199 11.38 -21.32 -7.74
N GLU A 200 12.17 -20.52 -8.46
CA GLU A 200 13.06 -19.54 -7.85
C GLU A 200 12.28 -18.46 -7.08
N PHE A 201 11.19 -17.93 -7.64
CA PHE A 201 10.32 -17.00 -6.90
C PHE A 201 9.73 -17.63 -5.63
N SER A 202 9.27 -18.89 -5.67
CA SER A 202 8.78 -19.59 -4.48
C SER A 202 9.86 -19.73 -3.40
N ARG A 203 11.12 -20.00 -3.79
CA ARG A 203 12.26 -20.01 -2.87
C ARG A 203 12.54 -18.63 -2.30
N THR A 204 12.56 -17.59 -3.14
CA THR A 204 12.75 -16.20 -2.70
C THR A 204 11.68 -15.78 -1.69
N VAL A 205 10.40 -16.06 -1.96
CA VAL A 205 9.29 -15.79 -1.02
C VAL A 205 9.50 -16.51 0.32
N THR A 206 9.93 -17.77 0.28
CA THR A 206 10.22 -18.54 1.52
C THR A 206 11.34 -17.88 2.32
N THR A 207 12.42 -17.45 1.67
CA THR A 207 13.53 -16.75 2.33
C THR A 207 13.08 -15.40 2.91
N LEU A 208 12.29 -14.62 2.17
CA LEU A 208 11.73 -13.36 2.65
C LEU A 208 10.81 -13.58 3.87
N GLU A 209 10.00 -14.63 3.87
CA GLU A 209 9.14 -14.99 5.00
C GLU A 209 9.97 -15.38 6.24
N MET A 210 11.07 -16.12 6.06
CA MET A 210 12.00 -16.42 7.16
C MET A 210 12.66 -15.16 7.72
N ILE A 211 13.07 -14.22 6.86
CA ILE A 211 13.63 -12.93 7.29
C ILE A 211 12.57 -12.12 8.05
N LYS A 212 11.35 -12.02 7.54
CA LYS A 212 10.23 -11.35 8.22
C LYS A 212 9.99 -11.93 9.62
N ARG A 213 9.94 -13.25 9.75
CA ARG A 213 9.78 -13.93 11.05
C ARG A 213 10.94 -13.62 11.99
N ARG A 214 12.18 -13.67 11.49
CA ARG A 214 13.38 -13.35 12.28
C ARG A 214 13.32 -11.92 12.82
N GLU A 215 12.99 -10.94 11.99
CA GLU A 215 12.91 -9.54 12.43
C GLU A 215 11.72 -9.31 13.38
N LYS A 216 10.60 -10.01 13.18
CA LYS A 216 9.48 -10.00 14.14
C LYS A 216 9.90 -10.52 15.52
N SER A 217 10.57 -11.67 15.59
CA SER A 217 11.03 -12.23 16.87
C SER A 217 12.08 -11.37 17.56
N LYS A 218 12.98 -10.72 16.80
CA LYS A 218 13.92 -9.74 17.38
C LYS A 218 13.19 -8.54 17.99
N ARG A 219 12.16 -8.02 17.31
CA ARG A 219 11.31 -6.94 17.84
C ARG A 219 10.58 -7.37 19.12
N GLU A 220 10.00 -8.57 19.12
CA GLU A 220 9.34 -9.14 20.30
C GLU A 220 10.31 -9.29 21.48
N LEU A 221 11.53 -9.77 21.23
CA LEU A 221 12.59 -9.87 22.23
C LEU A 221 12.97 -8.49 22.81
N LEU A 222 13.08 -7.47 21.97
CA LEU A 222 13.36 -6.10 22.43
C LEU A 222 12.22 -5.54 23.30
N HIS A 223 10.96 -5.76 22.90
CA HIS A 223 9.81 -5.36 23.72
C HIS A 223 9.82 -6.06 25.08
N LEU A 224 10.07 -7.38 25.11
CA LEU A 224 10.17 -8.14 26.36
C LEU A 224 11.34 -7.65 27.22
N THR A 225 12.48 -7.34 26.60
CA THR A 225 13.64 -6.81 27.34
C THR A 225 13.32 -5.48 28.01
N LEU A 226 12.61 -4.59 27.31
CA LEU A 226 12.16 -3.32 27.86
C LEU A 226 11.16 -3.52 29.00
N GLU A 227 10.19 -4.42 28.83
CA GLU A 227 9.22 -4.76 29.87
C GLU A 227 9.90 -5.34 31.13
N VAL A 228 10.89 -6.23 30.96
CA VAL A 228 11.67 -6.77 32.08
C VAL A 228 12.40 -5.65 32.83
N VAL A 229 12.99 -4.69 32.11
CA VAL A 229 13.65 -3.53 32.74
C VAL A 229 12.65 -2.67 33.51
N GLU A 230 11.50 -2.37 32.93
CA GLU A 230 10.43 -1.60 33.60
C GLU A 230 9.93 -2.30 34.86
N LYS A 231 9.71 -3.62 34.80
CA LYS A 231 9.27 -4.41 35.96
C LYS A 231 10.33 -4.45 37.06
N ARG A 232 11.59 -4.64 36.70
CA ARG A 232 12.69 -4.62 37.68
C ARG A 232 12.82 -3.26 38.34
N TYR A 233 12.66 -2.17 37.58
CA TYR A 233 12.66 -0.82 38.13
C TYR A 233 11.48 -0.62 39.11
N GLN A 234 10.27 -1.02 38.74
CA GLN A 234 9.07 -0.94 39.60
C GLN A 234 9.22 -1.76 40.89
N MET A 235 9.97 -2.85 40.85
CA MET A 235 10.24 -3.72 41.99
C MET A 235 11.50 -3.33 42.77
N GLU A 236 12.18 -2.26 42.38
CA GLU A 236 13.47 -1.85 42.96
C GLU A 236 14.56 -2.96 42.92
N ASP A 237 14.45 -3.89 41.94
CA ASP A 237 15.42 -4.97 41.71
C ASP A 237 16.67 -4.44 40.97
N PHE A 238 17.36 -3.49 41.60
CA PHE A 238 18.57 -2.89 41.06
C PHE A 238 19.75 -3.88 41.04
N SER A 239 19.80 -4.82 41.98
CA SER A 239 20.83 -5.87 42.08
C SER A 239 20.62 -7.03 41.09
N GLY A 240 19.41 -7.18 40.53
CA GLY A 240 19.07 -8.25 39.59
C GLY A 240 18.99 -9.63 40.23
N GLU A 241 18.75 -9.69 41.55
CA GLU A 241 18.60 -10.94 42.29
C GLU A 241 17.28 -11.61 41.93
N THR A 242 16.19 -10.85 41.87
CA THR A 242 14.88 -11.36 41.51
C THR A 242 14.85 -11.86 40.07
N LEU A 243 15.44 -11.11 39.13
CA LEU A 243 15.57 -11.59 37.75
C LEU A 243 16.34 -12.91 37.67
N ARG A 244 17.43 -13.05 38.44
CA ARG A 244 18.24 -14.27 38.44
C ARG A 244 17.46 -15.47 38.96
N GLU A 245 16.70 -15.31 40.04
CA GLU A 245 15.87 -16.37 40.61
C GLU A 245 14.83 -16.87 39.60
N VAL A 246 14.14 -15.96 38.91
CA VAL A 246 13.09 -16.30 37.94
C VAL A 246 13.64 -16.81 36.61
N SER A 247 14.87 -16.42 36.23
CA SER A 247 15.52 -16.85 34.98
C SER A 247 16.10 -18.27 35.05
N LEU A 248 16.21 -18.85 36.24
CA LEU A 248 16.62 -20.24 36.37
C LEU A 248 15.53 -21.14 35.78
N PRO A 249 15.89 -22.11 34.91
CA PRO A 249 14.92 -23.05 34.38
C PRO A 249 14.24 -23.78 35.53
N LEU A 250 12.91 -23.67 35.63
CA LEU A 250 12.12 -24.47 36.57
C LEU A 250 12.47 -25.94 36.32
N VAL A 251 13.16 -26.56 37.28
CA VAL A 251 13.32 -28.01 37.33
C VAL A 251 11.90 -28.58 37.35
N GLU A 252 11.50 -29.26 36.27
CA GLU A 252 10.26 -30.02 36.22
C GLU A 252 10.27 -31.00 37.39
N LYS A 253 9.51 -30.70 38.46
CA LYS A 253 9.30 -31.67 39.53
C LYS A 253 8.51 -32.83 38.91
N THR A 254 9.16 -33.98 38.79
CA THR A 254 8.51 -35.25 38.45
C THR A 254 7.41 -35.52 39.46
N VAL A 255 6.16 -35.28 39.08
CA VAL A 255 5.00 -35.67 39.87
C VAL A 255 4.90 -37.19 39.78
N TYR A 256 5.24 -37.89 40.86
CA TYR A 256 4.94 -39.32 40.99
C TYR A 256 3.41 -39.48 40.97
N SER A 257 2.91 -40.13 39.92
CA SER A 257 1.50 -40.50 39.80
C SER A 257 1.18 -41.61 40.80
N THR A 258 0.56 -41.28 41.93
CA THR A 258 -0.12 -42.26 42.77
C THR A 258 -1.40 -42.74 42.07
N PRO A 259 -1.67 -44.06 41.99
CA PRO A 259 -2.87 -44.57 41.35
C PRO A 259 -4.11 -44.26 42.21
N ILE A 260 -5.04 -43.47 41.66
CA ILE A 260 -6.37 -43.25 42.23
C ILE A 260 -7.28 -44.40 41.80
N THR A 261 -7.87 -45.10 42.78
CA THR A 261 -8.91 -46.10 42.58
C THR A 261 -10.20 -45.43 42.09
N LEU A 262 -10.71 -45.88 40.94
CA LEU A 262 -11.95 -45.42 40.33
C LEU A 262 -13.15 -46.07 41.06
N ASN A 263 -14.03 -45.26 41.66
CA ASN A 263 -15.41 -45.69 41.96
C ASN A 263 -16.40 -44.93 41.06
N ASN A 264 -17.39 -45.67 40.60
CA ASN A 264 -18.25 -45.41 39.45
C ASN A 264 -19.37 -44.40 39.79
N GLY A 265 -19.64 -43.39 38.95
CA GLY A 265 -20.80 -42.52 39.15
C GLY A 265 -20.95 -41.30 38.22
N HIS A 266 -21.80 -41.47 37.21
CA HIS A 266 -22.54 -40.48 36.42
C HIS A 266 -21.85 -39.55 35.39
N ARG A 267 -22.31 -39.76 34.15
CA ARG A 267 -22.01 -39.04 32.91
C ARG A 267 -22.60 -37.62 32.91
N GLY A 268 -21.73 -36.62 32.70
CA GLY A 268 -22.08 -35.30 32.16
C GLY A 268 -21.05 -34.91 31.09
N LYS A 269 -21.48 -34.75 29.84
CA LYS A 269 -20.60 -34.45 28.69
C LYS A 269 -20.15 -32.98 28.71
N ILE A 270 -18.85 -32.73 28.91
CA ILE A 270 -18.18 -31.47 28.54
C ILE A 270 -17.12 -31.79 27.49
N LYS A 271 -17.18 -31.09 26.35
CA LYS A 271 -16.27 -31.26 25.19
C LYS A 271 -14.96 -30.51 25.47
N SER A 272 -13.85 -31.23 25.64
CA SER A 272 -12.50 -30.64 25.65
C SER A 272 -11.83 -30.76 24.26
N HIS A 273 -11.33 -29.64 23.75
CA HIS A 273 -10.44 -29.58 22.59
C HIS A 273 -9.07 -30.17 22.96
N ARG A 274 -8.60 -31.13 22.17
CA ARG A 274 -7.31 -31.80 22.32
C ARG A 274 -6.32 -31.14 21.34
N VAL A 275 -5.35 -30.38 21.85
CA VAL A 275 -4.20 -29.91 21.06
C VAL A 275 -3.14 -31.01 21.08
N LEU A 276 -2.91 -31.64 19.93
CA LEU A 276 -1.85 -32.63 19.70
C LEU A 276 -0.57 -31.90 19.31
N LEU A 277 0.40 -31.83 20.23
CA LEU A 277 1.78 -31.48 19.93
C LEU A 277 2.55 -32.78 19.59
N HIS A 278 2.74 -33.03 18.30
CA HIS A 278 3.64 -34.06 17.82
C HIS A 278 5.10 -33.57 17.95
N ARG A 279 5.86 -34.17 18.88
CA ARG A 279 7.31 -33.98 19.00
C ARG A 279 7.99 -35.16 18.31
N THR A 280 8.41 -34.99 17.06
CA THR A 280 9.25 -35.98 16.35
C THR A 280 10.72 -35.65 16.59
N GLN A 281 11.37 -36.44 17.44
CA GLN A 281 12.82 -36.51 17.51
C GLN A 281 13.36 -37.23 16.27
N LYS A 282 14.29 -36.61 15.54
CA LYS A 282 15.24 -37.34 14.70
C LYS A 282 16.66 -36.90 15.05
N LYS A 283 17.42 -37.87 15.54
CA LYS A 283 18.86 -37.87 15.75
C LYS A 283 19.57 -37.48 14.45
N LEU A 284 20.51 -36.54 14.54
CA LEU A 284 21.54 -36.33 13.52
C LEU A 284 22.87 -36.79 14.11
N SER A 285 23.39 -37.88 13.54
CA SER A 285 24.72 -38.42 13.77
C SER A 285 25.77 -37.49 13.17
N LEU A 286 26.75 -37.12 13.98
CA LEU A 286 28.00 -36.50 13.54
C LEU A 286 28.84 -37.55 12.82
N THR A 287 29.14 -37.34 11.54
CA THR A 287 30.25 -37.99 10.84
C THR A 287 31.21 -36.93 10.37
N SER A 288 32.45 -37.08 10.80
CA SER A 288 33.58 -36.21 10.56
C SER A 288 34.26 -36.46 9.20
N ILE A 289 35.07 -35.46 8.79
CA ILE A 289 36.31 -35.52 7.95
C ILE A 289 36.12 -35.40 6.41
N PRO A 290 37.04 -34.79 5.61
CA PRO A 290 38.07 -33.74 5.85
C PRO A 290 37.99 -32.53 4.88
N LEU A 291 38.74 -31.48 5.21
CA LEU A 291 39.21 -30.44 4.29
C LEU A 291 40.34 -30.96 3.40
N ALA A 292 40.25 -30.62 2.11
CA ALA A 292 41.37 -30.38 1.20
C ALA A 292 41.03 -29.14 0.36
#